data_AF-A0A094HD31-F1
#
_entry.id   AF-A0A094HD31-F1
#
_cell.length_a   1.000
_cell.length_b   1.000
_cell.length_c   1.000
_cell.angle_alpha   90.00
_cell.angle_beta   90.00
_cell.angle_gamma   90.00
#
_symmetry.space_group_name_H-M   'P 1'
#
loop_
_entity.id
_entity.type
_entity.pdbx_description
1 polymer ?
#
loop_
_entity_poly.entity_id
_entity_poly.type
_entity_poly.pdbx_seq_one_letter_code
_entity_poly.pdbx_strand_id
1 'polypeptide(L)'
;MDTESDEEAQRAHMATTALLARRTRLTRSLRDSPYDLVLYIERAVAHSELGYPDLAAGDAYRALLLTDEVRDEGFEYHEAAAEALRGHEERGILGEGGGEGVTALLEVASTRCYRILAISLLLCGCLKSAHEFCERGLEKAPGDEELTQAQEYIINLARRRLKTETVNPEDFPDQGLVRREVYPWNDYEPDRYSKETLEFLNAELAKVAPKCVALVTELPTLGDALVTGIDTDFTMPTNKQLGLFAKEDIGPMETVLHEISALTVNNSQVYPLCDACSTELPDVGSEEQCVPCEECVETVYCSQDCHDFAMETYHPAVCDREVDGIAKNTHQRETANMLHLLLLGRALAMSATQDIHPLELKEVKYIWGDFLPTSSNAVPYSPQAGPPPVWTLPFSFRANITGPLDMLEKMEIDVFAELDKYDLWIFNTLYSKFRGTASARVNKLDGRPEVAAVHPLWCLANHDCDPNVQWEWGMRMKLWARGERIDGRSPGVAKGEEIMNHYCDIELPVQERREWAKGSLGGYCMCDRCRREAKKEEEVAANGVDMAAMVSMVNGMSMVHEISKAHEMAANEQPNGVPEVNGIRQIT
;
A
#
# COMPACT_ATOMS: atom_id res chain seq x y z
N MET A 1 5.43 -40.80 14.45
CA MET A 1 6.33 -40.42 13.34
C MET A 1 5.46 -40.53 12.10
N ASP A 2 4.81 -39.45 11.73
CA ASP A 2 3.86 -39.41 10.61
C ASP A 2 4.62 -39.21 9.30
N THR A 3 5.21 -40.30 8.82
CA THR A 3 6.05 -40.31 7.60
C THR A 3 5.28 -39.90 6.35
N GLU A 4 3.96 -40.12 6.29
CA GLU A 4 3.12 -39.68 5.16
C GLU A 4 2.97 -38.15 5.10
N SER A 5 2.86 -37.48 6.26
CA SER A 5 2.77 -36.02 6.33
C SER A 5 4.09 -35.35 5.93
N ASP A 6 5.22 -35.97 6.30
CA ASP A 6 6.55 -35.45 5.95
C ASP A 6 6.83 -35.61 4.45
N GLU A 7 6.40 -36.74 3.83
CA GLU A 7 6.53 -36.97 2.39
C GLU A 7 5.63 -36.05 1.54
N GLU A 8 4.43 -35.72 2.02
CA GLU A 8 3.54 -34.76 1.37
C GLU A 8 4.10 -33.33 1.44
N ALA A 9 4.58 -32.91 2.62
CA ALA A 9 5.25 -31.62 2.79
C ALA A 9 6.50 -31.49 1.91
N GLN A 10 7.31 -32.55 1.80
CA GLN A 10 8.49 -32.57 0.95
C GLN A 10 8.15 -32.48 -0.54
N ARG A 11 7.08 -33.17 -0.99
CA ARG A 11 6.58 -33.06 -2.36
C ARG A 11 6.07 -31.66 -2.68
N ALA A 12 5.28 -31.06 -1.78
CA ALA A 12 4.80 -29.69 -1.93
C ALA A 12 5.97 -28.69 -2.03
N HIS A 13 6.98 -28.83 -1.17
CA HIS A 13 8.18 -27.99 -1.20
C HIS A 13 8.92 -28.10 -2.54
N MET A 14 9.17 -29.32 -3.02
CA MET A 14 9.83 -29.53 -4.33
C MET A 14 9.04 -28.94 -5.49
N ALA A 15 7.71 -29.04 -5.46
CA ALA A 15 6.85 -28.43 -6.48
C ALA A 15 6.96 -26.90 -6.46
N THR A 16 6.88 -26.26 -5.29
CA THR A 16 7.08 -24.81 -5.15
C THR A 16 8.46 -24.38 -5.65
N THR A 17 9.53 -25.10 -5.31
CA THR A 17 10.89 -24.79 -5.81
C THR A 17 10.96 -24.85 -7.34
N ALA A 18 10.34 -25.86 -7.96
CA ALA A 18 10.32 -26.00 -9.41
C ALA A 18 9.56 -24.83 -10.09
N LEU A 19 8.44 -24.41 -9.50
CA LEU A 19 7.64 -23.28 -9.98
C LEU A 19 8.40 -21.95 -9.84
N LEU A 20 9.09 -21.71 -8.72
CA LEU A 20 9.95 -20.54 -8.54
C LEU A 20 11.08 -20.51 -9.59
N ALA A 21 11.72 -21.66 -9.84
CA ALA A 21 12.74 -21.76 -10.87
C ALA A 21 12.17 -21.51 -12.28
N ARG A 22 10.95 -21.97 -12.56
CA ARG A 22 10.23 -21.67 -13.81
C ARG A 22 9.98 -20.17 -13.96
N ARG A 23 9.42 -19.52 -12.92
CA ARG A 23 9.20 -18.07 -12.88
C ARG A 23 10.50 -17.31 -13.15
N THR A 24 11.60 -17.65 -12.49
CA THR A 24 12.90 -16.99 -12.68
C THR A 24 13.42 -17.12 -14.12
N ARG A 25 13.25 -18.30 -14.75
CA ARG A 25 13.63 -18.47 -16.17
C ARG A 25 12.80 -17.58 -17.08
N LEU A 26 11.49 -17.54 -16.90
CA LEU A 26 10.59 -16.72 -17.70
C LEU A 26 10.87 -15.22 -17.55
N THR A 27 11.13 -14.74 -16.33
CA THR A 27 11.53 -13.35 -16.12
C THR A 27 12.85 -13.01 -16.82
N ARG A 28 13.83 -13.93 -16.84
CA ARG A 28 15.08 -13.72 -17.60
C ARG A 28 14.83 -13.69 -19.10
N SER A 29 14.01 -14.59 -19.62
CA SER A 29 13.64 -14.58 -21.04
C SER A 29 12.90 -13.30 -21.43
N LEU A 30 12.03 -12.77 -20.56
CA LEU A 30 11.34 -11.49 -20.79
C LEU A 30 12.31 -10.31 -20.81
N ARG A 31 13.39 -10.34 -20.03
CA ARG A 31 14.45 -9.31 -20.13
C ARG A 31 15.10 -9.31 -21.52
N ASP A 32 15.31 -10.49 -22.09
CA ASP A 32 15.92 -10.63 -23.42
C ASP A 32 14.91 -10.39 -24.56
N SER A 33 13.61 -10.58 -24.31
CA SER A 33 12.52 -10.44 -25.28
C SER A 33 11.27 -9.83 -24.63
N PRO A 34 11.30 -8.51 -24.33
CA PRO A 34 10.26 -7.87 -23.51
C PRO A 34 8.89 -7.80 -24.17
N TYR A 35 8.82 -7.83 -25.50
CA TYR A 35 7.55 -7.76 -26.24
C TYR A 35 6.97 -9.13 -26.60
N ASP A 36 7.47 -10.21 -25.98
CA ASP A 36 6.97 -11.57 -26.21
C ASP A 36 5.75 -11.88 -25.33
N LEU A 37 4.56 -11.76 -25.93
CA LEU A 37 3.29 -12.05 -25.26
C LEU A 37 3.17 -13.50 -24.76
N VAL A 38 3.86 -14.46 -25.38
CA VAL A 38 3.79 -15.88 -25.00
C VAL A 38 4.54 -16.07 -23.68
N LEU A 39 5.70 -15.43 -23.53
CA LEU A 39 6.45 -15.47 -22.27
C LEU A 39 5.65 -14.86 -21.10
N TYR A 40 4.90 -13.78 -21.34
CA TYR A 40 3.99 -13.23 -20.33
C TYR A 40 2.86 -14.21 -19.97
N ILE A 41 2.21 -14.85 -20.95
CA ILE A 41 1.17 -15.87 -20.68
C ILE A 41 1.76 -17.02 -19.86
N GLU A 42 2.95 -17.52 -20.21
CA GLU A 42 3.60 -18.60 -19.48
C GLU A 42 3.98 -18.19 -18.05
N ARG A 43 4.40 -16.93 -17.85
CA ARG A 43 4.73 -16.38 -16.52
C ARG A 43 3.49 -16.14 -15.69
N ALA A 44 2.38 -15.72 -16.30
CA ALA A 44 1.08 -15.61 -15.65
C ALA A 44 0.60 -16.97 -15.12
N VAL A 45 0.74 -18.04 -15.92
CA VAL A 45 0.43 -19.41 -15.47
C VAL A 45 1.31 -19.83 -14.29
N ALA A 46 2.62 -19.56 -14.36
CA ALA A 46 3.53 -19.86 -13.25
C ALA A 46 3.16 -19.07 -11.97
N HIS A 47 2.74 -17.82 -12.10
CA HIS A 47 2.25 -17.01 -10.98
C HIS A 47 0.94 -17.56 -10.39
N SER A 48 0.00 -17.98 -11.23
CA SER A 48 -1.24 -18.63 -10.80
C SER A 48 -0.96 -19.93 -10.03
N GLU A 49 -0.08 -20.79 -10.54
CA GLU A 49 0.35 -22.04 -9.90
C GLU A 49 1.06 -21.81 -8.55
N LEU A 50 1.77 -20.68 -8.40
CA LEU A 50 2.39 -20.22 -7.16
C LEU A 50 1.40 -19.57 -6.17
N GLY A 51 0.14 -19.40 -6.56
CA GLY A 51 -0.89 -18.75 -5.74
C GLY A 51 -0.73 -17.22 -5.68
N TYR A 52 -0.32 -16.59 -6.77
CA TYR A 52 -0.26 -15.12 -6.96
C TYR A 52 -1.20 -14.70 -8.11
N PRO A 53 -2.53 -14.71 -7.89
CA PRO A 53 -3.49 -14.32 -8.92
C PRO A 53 -3.33 -12.84 -9.32
N ASP A 54 -2.90 -11.98 -8.40
CA ASP A 54 -2.56 -10.58 -8.66
C ASP A 54 -1.49 -10.46 -9.77
N LEU A 55 -0.40 -11.19 -9.61
CA LEU A 55 0.72 -11.20 -10.57
C LEU A 55 0.32 -11.86 -11.90
N ALA A 56 -0.48 -12.92 -11.85
CA ALA A 56 -1.03 -13.55 -13.04
C ALA A 56 -1.92 -12.59 -13.85
N ALA A 57 -2.76 -11.79 -13.18
CA ALA A 57 -3.58 -10.78 -13.82
C ALA A 57 -2.73 -9.68 -14.48
N GLY A 58 -1.67 -9.22 -13.81
CA GLY A 58 -0.75 -8.22 -14.37
C GLY A 58 -0.06 -8.69 -15.66
N ASP A 59 0.46 -9.92 -15.66
CA ASP A 59 1.11 -10.51 -16.84
C ASP A 59 0.12 -10.78 -17.98
N ALA A 60 -1.06 -11.31 -17.66
CA ALA A 60 -2.10 -11.53 -18.67
C ALA A 60 -2.59 -10.23 -19.29
N TYR A 61 -2.63 -9.13 -18.52
CA TYR A 61 -2.96 -7.82 -19.05
C TYR A 61 -1.87 -7.28 -20.00
N ARG A 62 -0.59 -7.35 -19.62
CA ARG A 62 0.52 -6.99 -20.53
C ARG A 62 0.52 -7.82 -21.80
N ALA A 63 0.30 -9.13 -21.69
CA ALA A 63 0.15 -10.00 -22.85
C ALA A 63 -1.03 -9.58 -23.74
N LEU A 64 -2.17 -9.19 -23.15
CA LEU A 64 -3.33 -8.70 -23.89
C LEU A 64 -3.00 -7.40 -24.65
N LEU A 65 -2.31 -6.43 -24.02
CA LEU A 65 -1.84 -5.23 -24.71
C LEU A 65 -0.94 -5.56 -25.91
N LEU A 66 -0.01 -6.50 -25.74
CA LEU A 66 0.84 -6.97 -26.83
C LEU A 66 0.05 -7.68 -27.94
N THR A 67 -1.11 -8.29 -27.65
CA THR A 67 -1.96 -8.79 -28.75
C THR A 67 -2.52 -7.67 -29.62
N ASP A 68 -2.76 -6.48 -29.06
CA ASP A 68 -3.20 -5.31 -29.80
C ASP A 68 -2.04 -4.69 -30.58
N GLU A 69 -0.84 -4.61 -29.99
CA GLU A 69 0.41 -4.20 -30.68
C GLU A 69 0.69 -5.03 -31.94
N VAL A 70 0.53 -6.35 -31.87
CA VAL A 70 0.73 -7.20 -33.06
C VAL A 70 -0.36 -6.95 -34.11
N ARG A 71 -1.58 -6.56 -33.72
CA ARG A 71 -2.71 -6.37 -34.64
C ARG A 71 -2.66 -5.05 -35.40
N ASP A 72 -2.18 -3.99 -34.77
CA ASP A 72 -2.17 -2.65 -35.33
C ASP A 72 -0.76 -2.24 -35.76
N GLU A 73 -0.53 -2.16 -37.08
CA GLU A 73 0.75 -1.73 -37.67
C GLU A 73 1.12 -0.27 -37.30
N GLY A 74 0.16 0.52 -36.79
CA GLY A 74 0.38 1.90 -36.36
C GLY A 74 0.85 2.05 -34.91
N PHE A 75 0.89 0.97 -34.12
CA PHE A 75 1.30 1.04 -32.72
C PHE A 75 2.83 1.02 -32.57
N GLU A 76 3.30 1.59 -31.47
CA GLU A 76 4.73 1.85 -31.22
C GLU A 76 5.57 0.57 -31.21
N TYR A 77 5.05 -0.52 -30.64
CA TYR A 77 5.78 -1.76 -30.41
C TYR A 77 5.42 -2.86 -31.41
N HIS A 78 4.67 -2.54 -32.48
CA HIS A 78 4.17 -3.50 -33.46
C HIS A 78 5.25 -4.42 -34.02
N GLU A 79 6.34 -3.85 -34.55
CA GLU A 79 7.38 -4.64 -35.23
C GLU A 79 8.02 -5.66 -34.29
N ALA A 80 8.34 -5.22 -33.07
CA ALA A 80 8.98 -6.04 -32.05
C ALA A 80 8.05 -7.15 -31.52
N ALA A 81 6.80 -6.81 -31.22
CA ALA A 81 5.80 -7.78 -30.76
C ALA A 81 5.48 -8.82 -31.85
N ALA A 82 5.34 -8.38 -33.11
CA ALA A 82 5.07 -9.26 -34.23
C ALA A 82 6.26 -10.20 -34.52
N GLU A 83 7.50 -9.71 -34.40
CA GLU A 83 8.69 -10.55 -34.51
C GLU A 83 8.77 -11.61 -33.42
N ALA A 84 8.53 -11.23 -32.17
CA ALA A 84 8.52 -12.17 -31.05
C ALA A 84 7.48 -13.29 -31.26
N LEU A 85 6.26 -12.93 -31.67
CA LEU A 85 5.19 -13.92 -31.89
C LEU A 85 5.50 -14.89 -33.03
N ARG A 86 6.16 -14.44 -34.12
CA ARG A 86 6.57 -15.32 -35.23
C ARG A 86 7.47 -16.47 -34.75
N GLY A 87 8.28 -16.25 -33.71
CA GLY A 87 9.12 -17.29 -33.10
C GLY A 87 8.32 -18.47 -32.52
N HIS A 88 7.03 -18.30 -32.29
CA HIS A 88 6.13 -19.32 -31.71
C HIS A 88 5.22 -19.99 -32.74
N GLU A 89 5.29 -19.64 -34.03
CA GLU A 89 4.44 -20.21 -35.10
C GLU A 89 4.44 -21.73 -35.12
N GLU A 90 5.60 -22.38 -34.96
CA GLU A 90 5.69 -23.84 -35.02
C GLU A 90 5.25 -24.51 -33.72
N ARG A 91 5.52 -23.88 -32.56
CA ARG A 91 5.32 -24.49 -31.23
C ARG A 91 3.93 -24.24 -30.66
N GLY A 92 3.28 -23.15 -31.08
CA GLY A 92 2.04 -22.68 -30.50
C GLY A 92 2.21 -22.11 -29.09
N ILE A 93 1.09 -21.72 -28.48
CA ILE A 93 1.03 -21.17 -27.13
C ILE A 93 0.59 -22.30 -26.20
N LEU A 94 1.50 -22.75 -25.33
CA LEU A 94 1.24 -23.88 -24.43
C LEU A 94 0.72 -25.14 -25.16
N GLY A 95 1.15 -25.33 -26.41
CA GLY A 95 0.78 -26.46 -27.27
C GLY A 95 -0.45 -26.25 -28.17
N GLU A 96 -1.06 -25.06 -28.19
CA GLU A 96 -2.21 -24.72 -29.04
C GLU A 96 -1.86 -23.76 -30.18
N GLY A 97 -2.50 -23.93 -31.35
CA GLY A 97 -2.35 -23.04 -32.52
C GLY A 97 -1.05 -23.20 -33.31
N GLY A 98 -0.21 -24.18 -32.97
CA GLY A 98 1.05 -24.45 -33.68
C GLY A 98 0.81 -24.87 -35.14
N GLY A 99 1.49 -24.19 -36.07
CA GLY A 99 1.40 -24.42 -37.52
C GLY A 99 0.18 -23.78 -38.20
N GLU A 100 -0.64 -23.04 -37.47
CA GLU A 100 -1.87 -22.41 -37.98
C GLU A 100 -1.66 -20.93 -38.39
N GLY A 101 -0.46 -20.39 -38.15
CA GLY A 101 -0.05 -19.03 -38.50
C GLY A 101 -0.35 -17.99 -37.42
N VAL A 102 0.22 -16.79 -37.59
CA VAL A 102 0.18 -15.69 -36.60
C VAL A 102 -1.23 -15.28 -36.19
N THR A 103 -2.17 -15.20 -37.15
CA THR A 103 -3.56 -14.80 -36.84
C THR A 103 -4.25 -15.80 -35.91
N ALA A 104 -4.07 -17.10 -36.12
CA ALA A 104 -4.62 -18.13 -35.24
C ALA A 104 -4.00 -18.06 -33.84
N LEU A 105 -2.68 -17.84 -33.77
CA LEU A 105 -1.99 -17.65 -32.49
C LEU A 105 -2.49 -16.44 -31.72
N LEU A 106 -2.80 -15.33 -32.39
CA LEU A 106 -3.36 -14.13 -31.73
C LEU A 106 -4.74 -14.38 -31.12
N GLU A 107 -5.58 -15.19 -31.77
CA GLU A 107 -6.88 -15.56 -31.22
C GLU A 107 -6.71 -16.47 -30.00
N VAL A 108 -5.83 -17.47 -30.07
CA VAL A 108 -5.49 -18.34 -28.92
C VAL A 108 -4.91 -17.52 -27.76
N ALA A 109 -3.97 -16.62 -28.04
CA ALA A 109 -3.35 -15.74 -27.06
C ALA A 109 -4.40 -14.89 -26.34
N SER A 110 -5.24 -14.18 -27.12
CA SER A 110 -6.25 -13.29 -26.57
C SER A 110 -7.23 -14.03 -25.67
N THR A 111 -7.74 -15.18 -26.11
CA THR A 111 -8.66 -16.00 -25.32
C THR A 111 -8.01 -16.47 -24.02
N ARG A 112 -6.74 -16.90 -24.07
CA ARG A 112 -5.98 -17.25 -22.86
C ARG A 112 -5.80 -16.07 -21.92
N CYS A 113 -5.48 -14.87 -22.42
CA CYS A 113 -5.40 -13.66 -21.59
C CYS A 113 -6.73 -13.37 -20.89
N TYR A 114 -7.86 -13.44 -21.61
CA TYR A 114 -9.20 -13.24 -21.01
C TYR A 114 -9.53 -14.28 -19.94
N ARG A 115 -9.22 -15.57 -20.17
CA ARG A 115 -9.38 -16.64 -19.16
C ARG A 115 -8.59 -16.33 -17.89
N ILE A 116 -7.30 -16.03 -18.03
CA ILE A 116 -6.42 -15.75 -16.90
C ILE A 116 -6.88 -14.48 -16.16
N LEU A 117 -7.23 -13.41 -16.87
CA LEU A 117 -7.72 -12.16 -16.27
C LEU A 117 -9.00 -12.38 -15.48
N ALA A 118 -10.02 -12.98 -16.09
CA ALA A 118 -11.32 -13.21 -15.46
C ALA A 118 -11.18 -14.04 -14.17
N ILE A 119 -10.44 -15.15 -14.24
CA ILE A 119 -10.25 -16.05 -13.09
C ILE A 119 -9.39 -15.39 -12.01
N SER A 120 -8.29 -14.74 -12.40
CA SER A 120 -7.37 -14.14 -11.44
C SER A 120 -7.99 -12.96 -10.70
N LEU A 121 -8.70 -12.08 -11.42
CA LEU A 121 -9.40 -10.95 -10.80
C LEU A 121 -10.56 -11.41 -9.91
N LEU A 122 -11.26 -12.50 -10.29
CA LEU A 122 -12.24 -13.17 -9.42
C LEU A 122 -11.59 -13.62 -8.11
N LEU A 123 -10.42 -14.27 -8.18
CA LEU A 123 -9.69 -14.73 -6.99
C LEU A 123 -9.24 -13.55 -6.12
N CYS A 124 -8.74 -12.47 -6.71
CA CYS A 124 -8.42 -11.23 -5.98
C CYS A 124 -9.66 -10.57 -5.35
N GLY A 125 -10.87 -10.86 -5.86
CA GLY A 125 -12.13 -10.29 -5.39
C GLY A 125 -12.57 -9.02 -6.13
N CYS A 126 -11.96 -8.70 -7.26
CA CYS A 126 -12.29 -7.59 -8.17
C CYS A 126 -13.40 -8.03 -9.14
N LEU A 127 -14.64 -8.12 -8.64
CA LEU A 127 -15.72 -8.80 -9.36
C LEU A 127 -16.18 -8.04 -10.60
N LYS A 128 -16.15 -6.70 -10.57
CA LYS A 128 -16.56 -5.87 -11.72
C LYS A 128 -15.58 -6.07 -12.88
N SER A 129 -14.28 -5.86 -12.62
CA SER A 129 -13.23 -6.06 -13.60
C SER A 129 -13.18 -7.51 -14.10
N ALA A 130 -13.35 -8.50 -13.21
CA ALA A 130 -13.43 -9.91 -13.59
C ALA A 130 -14.59 -10.18 -14.57
N HIS A 131 -15.77 -9.61 -14.30
CA HIS A 131 -16.93 -9.74 -15.17
C HIS A 131 -16.70 -9.12 -16.55
N GLU A 132 -16.18 -7.88 -16.60
CA GLU A 132 -15.92 -7.16 -17.85
C GLU A 132 -14.94 -7.92 -18.77
N PHE A 133 -13.83 -8.45 -18.22
CA PHE A 133 -12.91 -9.27 -19.00
C PHE A 133 -13.51 -10.61 -19.41
N CYS A 134 -14.35 -11.20 -18.56
CA CYS A 134 -15.04 -12.44 -18.88
C CYS A 134 -16.03 -12.26 -20.06
N GLU A 135 -16.80 -11.17 -20.06
CA GLU A 135 -17.72 -10.84 -21.16
C GLU A 135 -16.98 -10.60 -22.47
N ARG A 136 -15.93 -9.77 -22.46
CA ARG A 136 -15.07 -9.53 -23.63
C ARG A 136 -14.46 -10.81 -24.18
N GLY A 137 -14.05 -11.72 -23.30
CA GLY A 137 -13.55 -13.04 -23.67
C GLY A 137 -14.61 -13.89 -24.36
N LEU A 138 -15.84 -13.95 -23.81
CA LEU A 138 -16.96 -14.71 -24.37
C LEU A 138 -17.49 -14.14 -25.68
N GLU A 139 -17.42 -12.81 -25.86
CA GLU A 139 -17.73 -12.16 -27.14
C GLU A 139 -16.76 -12.62 -28.24
N LYS A 140 -15.48 -12.77 -27.90
CA LYS A 140 -14.42 -13.17 -28.83
C LYS A 140 -14.38 -14.69 -29.07
N ALA A 141 -14.63 -15.48 -28.02
CA ALA A 141 -14.67 -16.94 -28.07
C ALA A 141 -16.00 -17.47 -27.47
N PRO A 142 -17.11 -17.40 -28.21
CA PRO A 142 -18.40 -17.88 -27.72
C PRO A 142 -18.38 -19.39 -27.42
N GLY A 143 -18.84 -19.76 -26.22
CA GLY A 143 -18.89 -21.16 -25.79
C GLY A 143 -17.60 -21.67 -25.15
N ASP A 144 -16.64 -20.79 -24.88
CA ASP A 144 -15.46 -21.12 -24.08
C ASP A 144 -15.85 -21.65 -22.70
N GLU A 145 -15.49 -22.90 -22.40
CA GLU A 145 -15.93 -23.60 -21.19
C GLU A 145 -15.37 -22.95 -19.90
N GLU A 146 -14.12 -22.50 -19.93
CA GLU A 146 -13.47 -21.88 -18.77
C GLU A 146 -14.08 -20.51 -18.45
N LEU A 147 -14.28 -19.67 -19.48
CA LEU A 147 -14.93 -18.37 -19.30
C LEU A 147 -16.39 -18.52 -18.88
N THR A 148 -17.12 -19.49 -19.43
CA THR A 148 -18.51 -19.74 -19.05
C THR A 148 -18.59 -20.12 -17.56
N GLN A 149 -17.69 -21.01 -17.10
CA GLN A 149 -17.60 -21.37 -15.69
C GLN A 149 -17.20 -20.16 -14.82
N ALA A 150 -16.22 -19.38 -15.24
CA ALA A 150 -15.79 -18.16 -14.53
C ALA A 150 -16.96 -17.18 -14.37
N GLN A 151 -17.75 -16.95 -15.42
CA GLN A 151 -18.93 -16.09 -15.40
C GLN A 151 -19.95 -16.55 -14.35
N GLU A 152 -20.24 -17.85 -14.28
CA GLU A 152 -21.12 -18.41 -13.26
C GLU A 152 -20.60 -18.16 -11.84
N TYR A 153 -19.30 -18.37 -11.60
CA TYR A 153 -18.69 -18.13 -10.29
C TYR A 153 -18.72 -16.64 -9.91
N ILE A 154 -18.41 -15.73 -10.84
CA ILE A 154 -18.43 -14.28 -10.63
C ILE A 154 -19.84 -13.84 -10.20
N ILE A 155 -20.87 -14.23 -10.96
CA ILE A 155 -22.26 -13.86 -10.68
C ILE A 155 -22.70 -14.42 -9.32
N ASN A 156 -22.36 -15.67 -9.02
CA ASN A 156 -22.72 -16.30 -7.75
C ASN A 156 -22.04 -15.62 -6.55
N LEU A 157 -20.78 -15.21 -6.69
CA LEU A 157 -20.07 -14.49 -5.64
C LEU A 157 -20.61 -13.06 -5.48
N ALA A 158 -20.94 -12.37 -6.58
CA ALA A 158 -21.57 -11.06 -6.56
C ALA A 158 -22.93 -11.10 -5.83
N ARG A 159 -23.79 -12.09 -6.13
CA ARG A 159 -25.08 -12.30 -5.42
C ARG A 159 -24.89 -12.44 -3.91
N ARG A 160 -23.88 -13.21 -3.48
CA ARG A 160 -23.56 -13.41 -2.06
C ARG A 160 -23.08 -12.12 -1.39
N ARG A 161 -22.16 -11.38 -2.02
CA ARG A 161 -21.63 -10.13 -1.47
C ARG A 161 -22.69 -9.02 -1.39
N LEU A 162 -23.49 -8.87 -2.44
CA LEU A 162 -24.56 -7.87 -2.52
C LEU A 162 -25.85 -8.29 -1.79
N LYS A 163 -25.93 -9.54 -1.31
CA LYS A 163 -27.09 -10.11 -0.61
C LYS A 163 -28.40 -9.97 -1.41
N THR A 164 -28.33 -10.18 -2.73
CA THR A 164 -29.46 -10.08 -3.68
C THR A 164 -29.43 -11.22 -4.70
N GLU A 165 -30.60 -11.65 -5.20
CA GLU A 165 -30.71 -12.69 -6.23
C GLU A 165 -30.48 -12.12 -7.64
N THR A 166 -30.98 -10.92 -7.89
CA THR A 166 -30.75 -10.15 -9.12
C THR A 166 -29.60 -9.19 -8.90
N VAL A 167 -28.55 -9.33 -9.71
CA VAL A 167 -27.37 -8.48 -9.65
C VAL A 167 -27.24 -7.68 -10.94
N ASN A 168 -26.79 -6.43 -10.82
CA ASN A 168 -26.43 -5.58 -11.93
C ASN A 168 -24.90 -5.47 -11.95
N PRO A 169 -24.21 -5.76 -13.08
CA PRO A 169 -22.75 -5.67 -13.19
C PRO A 169 -22.16 -4.33 -12.70
N GLU A 170 -22.89 -3.22 -12.86
CA GLU A 170 -22.44 -1.91 -12.38
C GLU A 170 -22.28 -1.82 -10.85
N ASP A 171 -23.02 -2.65 -10.11
CA ASP A 171 -23.00 -2.69 -8.65
C ASP A 171 -21.94 -3.68 -8.13
N PHE A 172 -21.18 -4.35 -9.01
CA PHE A 172 -20.22 -5.34 -8.57
C PHE A 172 -19.07 -4.67 -7.80
N PRO A 173 -18.67 -5.21 -6.64
CA PRO A 173 -17.53 -4.67 -5.91
C PRO A 173 -16.24 -4.98 -6.67
N ASP A 174 -15.40 -3.96 -6.83
CA ASP A 174 -14.12 -4.10 -7.55
C ASP A 174 -12.88 -4.00 -6.64
N GLN A 175 -13.11 -3.88 -5.34
CA GLN A 175 -12.07 -3.85 -4.33
C GLN A 175 -11.87 -5.24 -3.74
N GLY A 176 -10.63 -5.71 -3.84
CA GLY A 176 -10.16 -7.02 -3.44
C GLY A 176 -9.04 -6.97 -2.40
N LEU A 177 -8.56 -8.14 -2.04
CA LEU A 177 -7.41 -8.32 -1.15
C LEU A 177 -6.46 -9.34 -1.77
N VAL A 178 -5.17 -9.10 -1.65
CA VAL A 178 -4.11 -9.98 -2.14
C VAL A 178 -3.05 -10.19 -1.07
N ARG A 179 -2.09 -11.07 -1.36
CA ARG A 179 -1.01 -11.43 -0.43
C ARG A 179 -0.18 -10.20 -0.08
N ARG A 180 0.09 -10.03 1.21
CA ARG A 180 1.03 -9.03 1.73
C ARG A 180 2.21 -9.76 2.34
N GLU A 181 3.28 -9.91 1.59
CA GLU A 181 4.47 -10.64 2.02
C GLU A 181 5.73 -10.14 1.31
N VAL A 182 6.88 -10.53 1.84
CA VAL A 182 8.13 -10.46 1.09
C VAL A 182 8.11 -11.58 0.06
N TYR A 183 7.96 -11.22 -1.22
CA TYR A 183 7.97 -12.19 -2.30
C TYR A 183 9.28 -13.02 -2.28
N PRO A 184 9.24 -14.34 -2.57
CA PRO A 184 10.43 -15.20 -2.48
C PRO A 184 11.62 -14.81 -3.40
N TRP A 185 11.38 -13.95 -4.39
CA TRP A 185 12.38 -13.43 -5.32
C TRP A 185 12.65 -11.93 -5.10
N ASN A 186 12.18 -11.34 -4.01
CA ASN A 186 12.48 -9.96 -3.65
C ASN A 186 13.84 -9.87 -2.95
N ASP A 187 14.88 -9.52 -3.70
CA ASP A 187 16.24 -9.33 -3.19
C ASP A 187 16.51 -7.91 -2.65
N TYR A 188 15.49 -7.03 -2.63
CA TYR A 188 15.63 -5.63 -2.20
C TYR A 188 15.22 -5.38 -0.75
N GLU A 189 14.42 -6.27 -0.15
CA GLU A 189 13.97 -6.09 1.23
C GLU A 189 15.15 -6.25 2.20
N PRO A 190 15.52 -5.21 2.97
CA PRO A 190 16.68 -5.27 3.84
C PRO A 190 16.36 -6.03 5.14
N ASP A 191 17.39 -6.59 5.77
CA ASP A 191 17.31 -6.86 7.21
C ASP A 191 17.33 -5.52 7.95
N ARG A 192 16.15 -5.04 8.36
CA ARG A 192 15.97 -3.77 9.06
C ARG A 192 16.74 -3.67 10.38
N TYR A 193 17.13 -4.81 10.96
CA TYR A 193 17.84 -4.87 12.24
C TYR A 193 19.35 -5.08 12.08
N SER A 194 19.83 -5.19 10.84
CA SER A 194 21.25 -5.30 10.53
C SER A 194 22.03 -4.07 10.99
N LYS A 195 23.32 -4.27 11.27
CA LYS A 195 24.21 -3.18 11.66
C LYS A 195 24.33 -2.14 10.54
N GLU A 196 24.43 -2.60 9.30
CA GLU A 196 24.52 -1.78 8.10
C GLU A 196 23.28 -0.88 7.94
N THR A 197 22.08 -1.43 8.16
CA THR A 197 20.83 -0.64 8.11
C THR A 197 20.79 0.40 9.22
N LEU A 198 21.15 0.02 10.45
CA LEU A 198 21.18 0.97 11.58
C LEU A 198 22.21 2.07 11.36
N GLU A 199 23.38 1.77 10.80
CA GLU A 199 24.40 2.77 10.45
C GLU A 199 23.88 3.75 9.40
N PHE A 200 23.21 3.25 8.35
CA PHE A 200 22.58 4.09 7.33
C PHE A 200 21.49 5.01 7.93
N LEU A 201 20.53 4.43 8.66
CA LEU A 201 19.43 5.20 9.27
C LEU A 201 19.97 6.27 10.23
N ASN A 202 20.99 5.94 11.02
CA ASN A 202 21.62 6.88 11.94
C ASN A 202 22.40 8.00 11.24
N ALA A 203 22.99 7.73 10.07
CA ALA A 203 23.61 8.75 9.23
C ALA A 203 22.58 9.72 8.64
N GLU A 204 21.40 9.23 8.21
CA GLU A 204 20.31 10.08 7.76
C GLU A 204 19.69 10.87 8.92
N LEU A 205 19.44 10.23 10.08
CA LEU A 205 18.97 10.91 11.30
C LEU A 205 19.89 12.03 11.76
N ALA A 206 21.22 11.89 11.61
CA ALA A 206 22.15 12.95 12.00
C ALA A 206 21.92 14.28 11.26
N LYS A 207 21.29 14.25 10.07
CA LYS A 207 20.97 15.44 9.27
C LYS A 207 19.73 16.18 9.76
N VAL A 208 18.76 15.46 10.34
CA VAL A 208 17.41 16.01 10.66
C VAL A 208 17.02 15.92 12.13
N ALA A 209 17.70 15.08 12.90
CA ALA A 209 17.44 14.76 14.31
C ALA A 209 18.78 14.45 15.02
N PRO A 210 19.71 15.42 15.14
CA PRO A 210 21.09 15.17 15.57
C PRO A 210 21.21 14.61 16.98
N LYS A 211 20.21 14.84 17.84
CA LYS A 211 20.12 14.31 19.21
C LYS A 211 19.57 12.89 19.29
N CYS A 212 19.17 12.28 18.18
CA CYS A 212 18.50 10.98 18.17
C CYS A 212 19.35 9.87 17.54
N VAL A 213 19.00 8.61 17.86
CA VAL A 213 19.58 7.39 17.31
C VAL A 213 18.48 6.33 17.12
N ALA A 214 18.47 5.67 15.97
CA ALA A 214 17.67 4.48 15.73
C ALA A 214 18.35 3.27 16.39
N LEU A 215 17.59 2.53 17.20
CA LEU A 215 18.01 1.27 17.83
C LEU A 215 16.94 0.20 17.63
N VAL A 216 17.34 -1.07 17.83
CA VAL A 216 16.38 -2.17 17.90
C VAL A 216 15.76 -2.18 19.30
N THR A 217 14.43 -2.23 19.35
CA THR A 217 13.63 -2.38 20.58
C THR A 217 12.73 -3.60 20.46
N GLU A 218 12.13 -4.02 21.57
CA GLU A 218 11.13 -5.09 21.59
C GLU A 218 9.79 -4.53 22.03
N LEU A 219 8.78 -4.68 21.18
CA LEU A 219 7.41 -4.26 21.47
C LEU A 219 6.48 -5.47 21.60
N PRO A 220 5.37 -5.36 22.36
CA PRO A 220 4.37 -6.41 22.42
C PRO A 220 3.85 -6.77 21.03
N THR A 221 3.74 -8.06 20.75
CA THR A 221 3.02 -8.55 19.57
C THR A 221 1.54 -8.34 19.79
N LEU A 222 0.92 -7.57 18.91
CA LEU A 222 -0.49 -7.23 18.99
C LEU A 222 -1.31 -8.21 18.12
N GLY A 223 -2.53 -8.52 18.55
CA GLY A 223 -3.44 -9.40 17.80
C GLY A 223 -4.76 -9.63 18.53
N ASP A 224 -5.85 -9.82 17.79
CA ASP A 224 -7.22 -9.87 18.33
C ASP A 224 -7.45 -11.01 19.34
N ALA A 225 -6.71 -12.11 19.22
CA ALA A 225 -6.80 -13.28 20.12
C ALA A 225 -6.10 -13.09 21.48
N LEU A 226 -5.26 -12.07 21.65
CA LEU A 226 -4.56 -11.81 22.91
C LEU A 226 -5.41 -10.99 23.91
N VAL A 227 -6.58 -10.50 23.48
CA VAL A 227 -7.44 -9.60 24.25
C VAL A 227 -8.49 -10.37 25.08
N THR A 228 -8.85 -11.60 24.70
CA THR A 228 -10.00 -12.31 25.28
C THR A 228 -9.70 -13.21 26.48
N GLY A 229 -8.49 -13.21 27.03
CA GLY A 229 -8.17 -14.13 28.13
C GLY A 229 -6.83 -13.91 28.83
N ILE A 230 -6.52 -12.69 29.27
CA ILE A 230 -5.30 -12.46 30.05
C ILE A 230 -5.57 -12.82 31.52
N ASP A 231 -5.38 -14.10 31.85
CA ASP A 231 -4.94 -14.51 33.18
C ASP A 231 -3.62 -13.78 33.51
N THR A 232 -3.48 -13.33 34.75
CA THR A 232 -2.46 -12.37 35.22
C THR A 232 -1.00 -12.85 35.18
N ASP A 233 -0.70 -14.00 34.59
CA ASP A 233 0.64 -14.64 34.58
C ASP A 233 1.21 -14.94 33.18
N PHE A 234 0.57 -14.51 32.08
CA PHE A 234 1.13 -14.73 30.74
C PHE A 234 2.11 -13.61 30.34
N THR A 235 3.39 -13.94 30.14
CA THR A 235 4.36 -13.02 29.49
C THR A 235 3.91 -12.77 28.05
N MET A 236 3.54 -11.53 27.73
CA MET A 236 3.15 -11.16 26.37
C MET A 236 4.31 -11.41 25.40
N PRO A 237 4.08 -12.11 24.27
CA PRO A 237 5.11 -12.28 23.26
C PRO A 237 5.53 -10.92 22.71
N THR A 238 6.83 -10.69 22.56
CA THR A 238 7.38 -9.49 21.95
C THR A 238 7.88 -9.77 20.53
N ASN A 239 7.99 -8.72 19.72
CA ASN A 239 8.67 -8.75 18.44
C ASN A 239 9.65 -7.58 18.34
N LYS A 240 10.68 -7.75 17.50
CA LYS A 240 11.68 -6.71 17.27
C LYS A 240 11.08 -5.59 16.42
N GLN A 241 11.28 -4.36 16.85
CA GLN A 241 10.97 -3.16 16.09
C GLN A 241 12.17 -2.22 16.09
N LEU A 242 12.14 -1.23 15.21
CA LEU A 242 13.03 -0.08 15.32
C LEU A 242 12.38 0.95 16.24
N GLY A 243 13.18 1.60 17.06
CA GLY A 243 12.77 2.71 17.91
C GLY A 243 13.75 3.87 17.79
N LEU A 244 13.25 5.08 18.00
CA LEU A 244 14.06 6.30 18.03
C LEU A 244 14.40 6.62 19.48
N PHE A 245 15.67 6.86 19.81
CA PHE A 245 16.15 7.09 21.18
C PHE A 245 16.96 8.38 21.29
N ALA A 246 16.91 9.02 22.44
CA ALA A 246 17.71 10.21 22.73
C ALA A 246 19.19 9.84 23.00
N LYS A 247 20.14 10.43 22.27
CA LYS A 247 21.60 10.32 22.53
C LYS A 247 22.08 11.27 23.62
N GLU A 248 21.33 12.33 23.85
CA GLU A 248 21.55 13.38 24.83
C GLU A 248 20.21 13.92 25.33
N ASP A 249 20.23 14.68 26.43
CA ASP A 249 19.00 15.25 26.98
C ASP A 249 18.37 16.24 25.99
N ILE A 250 17.05 16.14 25.85
CA ILE A 250 16.20 17.00 25.03
C ILE A 250 15.29 17.78 25.98
N GLY A 251 15.40 19.10 25.95
CA GLY A 251 14.64 19.98 26.80
C GLY A 251 13.13 19.99 26.46
N PRO A 252 12.27 20.39 27.40
CA PRO A 252 10.86 20.65 27.10
C PRO A 252 10.70 21.63 25.94
N MET A 253 9.77 21.37 25.02
CA MET A 253 9.51 22.17 23.81
C MET A 253 10.66 22.21 22.80
N GLU A 254 11.75 21.49 23.03
CA GLU A 254 12.87 21.41 22.09
C GLU A 254 12.50 20.57 20.88
N THR A 255 12.90 21.02 19.68
CA THR A 255 12.71 20.26 18.44
C THR A 255 13.58 19.01 18.45
N VAL A 256 12.95 17.86 18.18
CA VAL A 256 13.55 16.53 18.17
C VAL A 256 13.95 16.13 16.75
N LEU A 257 13.04 16.34 15.80
CA LEU A 257 13.19 15.97 14.39
C LEU A 257 12.49 17.00 13.52
N HIS A 258 13.12 17.35 12.39
CA HIS A 258 12.53 18.17 11.34
C HIS A 258 12.87 17.57 9.97
N GLU A 259 11.91 16.86 9.37
CA GLU A 259 12.09 16.05 8.16
C GLU A 259 11.29 16.62 6.99
N ILE A 260 11.93 16.67 5.82
CA ILE A 260 11.29 16.94 4.53
C ILE A 260 11.15 15.61 3.80
N SER A 261 9.95 15.33 3.29
CA SER A 261 9.66 14.08 2.58
C SER A 261 9.49 14.29 1.09
N ALA A 262 10.37 13.67 0.30
CA ALA A 262 10.26 13.64 -1.17
C ALA A 262 8.99 12.89 -1.62
N LEU A 263 8.65 11.84 -0.88
CA LEU A 263 7.48 11.02 -1.15
C LEU A 263 6.23 11.65 -0.54
N THR A 264 5.85 12.81 -1.09
CA THR A 264 4.67 13.60 -0.72
C THR A 264 3.83 13.87 -1.96
N VAL A 265 2.52 13.69 -1.84
CA VAL A 265 1.55 13.92 -2.91
C VAL A 265 0.33 14.64 -2.38
N ASN A 266 -0.34 15.40 -3.25
CA ASN A 266 -1.59 16.04 -2.94
C ASN A 266 -2.64 15.84 -4.04
N ASN A 267 -3.91 15.96 -3.65
CA ASN A 267 -5.08 15.89 -4.53
C ASN A 267 -6.03 17.06 -4.24
N SER A 268 -5.48 18.21 -3.81
CA SER A 268 -6.30 19.40 -3.53
C SER A 268 -6.84 19.98 -4.83
N GLN A 269 -8.16 20.14 -4.89
CA GLN A 269 -8.85 20.84 -5.98
C GLN A 269 -9.33 22.24 -5.56
N VAL A 270 -9.06 22.63 -4.32
CA VAL A 270 -9.67 23.80 -3.69
C VAL A 270 -8.74 25.02 -3.74
N TYR A 271 -7.44 24.80 -3.53
CA TYR A 271 -6.43 25.85 -3.47
C TYR A 271 -5.07 25.32 -3.94
N PRO A 272 -4.20 26.18 -4.48
CA PRO A 272 -2.92 25.78 -5.01
C PRO A 272 -1.96 25.37 -3.88
N LEU A 273 -1.28 24.24 -4.09
CA LEU A 273 -0.29 23.70 -3.17
C LEU A 273 1.07 23.64 -3.87
N CYS A 274 2.15 23.85 -3.10
CA CYS A 274 3.51 23.62 -3.56
C CYS A 274 3.66 22.13 -3.91
N ASP A 275 4.15 21.83 -5.11
CA ASP A 275 4.26 20.45 -5.57
C ASP A 275 5.19 19.58 -4.70
N ALA A 276 6.28 20.17 -4.19
CA ALA A 276 7.27 19.45 -3.38
C ALA A 276 6.81 19.18 -1.93
N CYS A 277 6.30 20.19 -1.23
CA CYS A 277 6.00 20.09 0.22
C CYS A 277 4.50 20.15 0.55
N SER A 278 3.63 20.33 -0.45
CA SER A 278 2.17 20.44 -0.29
C SER A 278 1.72 21.53 0.69
N THR A 279 2.52 22.60 0.73
CA THR A 279 2.24 23.88 1.42
C THR A 279 1.31 24.74 0.59
N GLU A 280 0.36 25.41 1.21
CA GLU A 280 -0.45 26.42 0.53
C GLU A 280 0.45 27.49 -0.10
N LEU A 281 0.28 27.70 -1.41
CA LEU A 281 1.01 28.74 -2.11
C LEU A 281 0.38 30.11 -1.79
N PRO A 282 1.19 31.16 -1.57
CA PRO A 282 0.70 32.52 -1.41
C PRO A 282 -0.22 32.96 -2.55
N ASP A 283 -1.19 33.83 -2.24
CA ASP A 283 -2.07 34.42 -3.24
C ASP A 283 -1.28 35.19 -4.32
N VAL A 284 -1.81 35.16 -5.55
CA VAL A 284 -1.23 35.87 -6.70
C VAL A 284 -1.15 37.37 -6.38
N GLY A 285 0.07 37.92 -6.35
CA GLY A 285 0.34 39.34 -6.07
C GLY A 285 0.76 39.66 -4.63
N SER A 286 0.95 38.64 -3.78
CA SER A 286 1.63 38.78 -2.49
C SER A 286 3.11 39.15 -2.66
N GLU A 287 3.74 39.71 -1.60
CA GLU A 287 5.17 40.04 -1.59
C GLU A 287 6.07 38.79 -1.61
N GLU A 288 5.52 37.62 -1.23
CA GLU A 288 6.22 36.34 -1.20
C GLU A 288 6.33 35.75 -2.62
N GLN A 289 7.55 35.62 -3.12
CA GLN A 289 7.81 35.11 -4.47
C GLN A 289 7.81 33.59 -4.47
N CYS A 290 6.81 33.00 -5.12
CA CYS A 290 6.85 31.60 -5.54
C CYS A 290 7.85 31.39 -6.68
N VAL A 291 8.38 30.17 -6.78
CA VAL A 291 9.30 29.77 -7.85
C VAL A 291 8.55 28.86 -8.81
N PRO A 292 8.22 29.29 -10.04
CA PRO A 292 7.63 28.43 -11.05
C PRO A 292 8.67 27.48 -11.65
N CYS A 293 8.24 26.36 -12.21
CA CYS A 293 9.08 25.59 -13.12
C CYS A 293 9.36 26.39 -14.40
N GLU A 294 10.57 26.29 -14.95
CA GLU A 294 10.93 26.99 -16.20
C GLU A 294 10.38 26.28 -17.45
N GLU A 295 10.11 24.98 -17.35
CA GLU A 295 9.74 24.12 -18.49
C GLU A 295 8.24 23.84 -18.58
N CYS A 296 7.52 23.77 -17.45
CA CYS A 296 6.07 23.56 -17.44
C CYS A 296 5.31 24.73 -16.79
N VAL A 297 4.08 24.94 -17.26
CA VAL A 297 3.26 26.11 -16.87
C VAL A 297 2.51 25.90 -15.56
N GLU A 298 2.29 24.64 -15.18
CA GLU A 298 1.36 24.31 -14.08
C GLU A 298 2.03 24.19 -12.71
N THR A 299 3.33 23.89 -12.67
CA THR A 299 3.99 23.55 -11.41
C THR A 299 4.67 24.74 -10.76
N VAL A 300 4.34 24.97 -9.49
CA VAL A 300 4.86 26.08 -8.68
C VAL A 300 5.37 25.58 -7.34
N TYR A 301 6.47 26.17 -6.88
CA TYR A 301 7.14 25.86 -5.62
C TYR A 301 7.10 27.07 -4.68
N CYS A 302 7.03 26.82 -3.37
CA CYS A 302 7.01 27.89 -2.37
C CYS A 302 8.39 28.54 -2.13
N SER A 303 9.47 27.91 -2.60
CA SER A 303 10.84 28.37 -2.38
C SER A 303 11.80 27.73 -3.39
N GLN A 304 12.99 28.33 -3.56
CA GLN A 304 14.05 27.75 -4.37
C GLN A 304 14.48 26.38 -3.87
N ASP A 305 14.57 26.19 -2.54
CA ASP A 305 14.89 24.88 -1.95
C ASP A 305 13.90 23.79 -2.35
N CYS A 306 12.59 24.12 -2.42
CA CYS A 306 11.57 23.16 -2.85
C CYS A 306 11.64 22.87 -4.35
N HIS A 307 11.95 23.89 -5.15
CA HIS A 307 12.18 23.73 -6.58
C HIS A 307 13.38 22.79 -6.83
N ASP A 308 14.55 23.12 -6.26
CA ASP A 308 15.80 22.38 -6.47
C ASP A 308 15.66 20.94 -5.97
N PHE A 309 15.04 20.76 -4.80
CA PHE A 309 14.72 19.45 -4.26
C PHE A 309 13.84 18.63 -5.20
N ALA A 310 12.78 19.22 -5.77
CA ALA A 310 11.90 18.53 -6.71
C ALA A 310 12.65 18.15 -8.01
N MET A 311 13.48 19.05 -8.53
CA MET A 311 14.30 18.80 -9.72
C MET A 311 15.29 17.65 -9.52
N GLU A 312 15.91 17.57 -8.34
CA GLU A 312 16.84 16.49 -8.02
C GLU A 312 16.14 15.15 -7.76
N THR A 313 14.87 15.18 -7.32
CA THR A 313 14.24 13.98 -6.75
C THR A 313 13.19 13.33 -7.63
N TYR A 314 12.32 14.06 -8.34
CA TYR A 314 11.22 13.46 -9.10
C TYR A 314 10.68 14.27 -10.29
N HIS A 315 10.83 15.60 -10.28
CA HIS A 315 10.11 16.47 -11.21
C HIS A 315 10.48 16.24 -12.69
N PRO A 316 11.75 15.98 -13.07
CA PRO A 316 12.13 15.71 -14.45
C PRO A 316 11.32 14.57 -15.10
N ALA A 317 10.92 13.56 -14.33
CA ALA A 317 10.12 12.45 -14.85
C ALA A 317 8.65 12.81 -15.13
N VAL A 318 8.12 13.87 -14.50
CA VAL A 318 6.69 14.24 -14.55
C VAL A 318 6.42 15.63 -15.14
N CYS A 319 7.46 16.39 -15.45
CA CYS A 319 7.36 17.73 -16.01
C CYS A 319 6.55 17.72 -17.32
N ASP A 320 5.52 18.56 -17.41
CA ASP A 320 4.60 18.70 -18.55
C ASP A 320 3.89 17.40 -19.01
N ARG A 321 3.78 16.40 -18.12
CA ARG A 321 3.22 15.07 -18.45
C ARG A 321 1.88 14.76 -17.78
N GLU A 322 1.38 15.65 -16.91
CA GLU A 322 0.09 15.51 -16.19
C GLU A 322 -0.13 14.10 -15.59
N VAL A 323 0.91 13.51 -15.01
CA VAL A 323 0.91 12.13 -14.47
C VAL A 323 -0.12 11.97 -13.36
N ASP A 324 -0.20 12.96 -12.46
CA ASP A 324 -1.12 12.94 -11.33
C ASP A 324 -2.60 13.07 -11.75
N GLY A 325 -2.88 13.55 -12.96
CA GLY A 325 -4.20 13.57 -13.58
C GLY A 325 -4.89 12.20 -13.63
N ILE A 326 -4.13 11.10 -13.68
CA ILE A 326 -4.63 9.71 -13.71
C ILE A 326 -5.46 9.35 -12.46
N ALA A 327 -5.12 9.96 -11.33
CA ALA A 327 -5.73 9.69 -10.03
C ALA A 327 -6.53 10.89 -9.47
N LYS A 328 -6.46 12.06 -10.13
CA LYS A 328 -7.30 13.23 -9.84
C LYS A 328 -8.70 13.02 -10.42
N ASN A 329 -9.75 13.48 -9.74
CA ASN A 329 -11.18 13.45 -10.16
C ASN A 329 -11.96 12.12 -10.02
N THR A 330 -11.52 11.20 -9.16
CA THR A 330 -12.25 9.94 -8.94
C THR A 330 -13.41 10.11 -7.96
N HIS A 331 -14.43 9.25 -8.07
CA HIS A 331 -15.59 9.24 -7.17
C HIS A 331 -15.16 9.10 -5.70
N GLN A 332 -15.93 9.71 -4.78
CA GLN A 332 -15.64 9.78 -3.34
C GLN A 332 -15.24 8.42 -2.71
N ARG A 333 -15.81 7.32 -3.20
CA ARG A 333 -15.58 5.96 -2.71
C ARG A 333 -14.15 5.42 -2.93
N GLU A 334 -13.35 6.06 -3.79
CA GLU A 334 -12.01 5.57 -4.18
C GLU A 334 -10.86 6.43 -3.65
N THR A 335 -11.16 7.54 -2.97
CA THR A 335 -10.20 8.60 -2.61
C THR A 335 -8.96 8.08 -1.88
N ALA A 336 -9.11 7.14 -0.95
CA ALA A 336 -8.00 6.59 -0.18
C ALA A 336 -7.04 5.76 -1.05
N ASN A 337 -7.58 4.94 -1.96
CA ASN A 337 -6.77 4.14 -2.89
C ASN A 337 -6.04 5.03 -3.89
N MET A 338 -6.67 6.13 -4.32
CA MET A 338 -6.06 7.06 -5.26
C MET A 338 -4.91 7.87 -4.67
N LEU A 339 -4.96 8.23 -3.37
CA LEU A 339 -3.78 8.83 -2.71
C LEU A 339 -2.60 7.87 -2.65
N HIS A 340 -2.84 6.58 -2.41
CA HIS A 340 -1.77 5.58 -2.46
C HIS A 340 -1.25 5.39 -3.89
N LEU A 341 -2.11 5.43 -4.91
CA LEU A 341 -1.69 5.41 -6.32
C LEU A 341 -0.84 6.62 -6.67
N LEU A 342 -1.20 7.82 -6.16
CA LEU A 342 -0.36 9.00 -6.30
C LEU A 342 1.01 8.83 -5.62
N LEU A 343 1.06 8.27 -4.40
CA LEU A 343 2.32 7.96 -3.72
C LEU A 343 3.16 6.98 -4.55
N LEU A 344 2.53 5.96 -5.16
CA LEU A 344 3.21 5.07 -6.09
C LEU A 344 3.77 5.85 -7.27
N GLY A 345 2.96 6.66 -7.95
CA GLY A 345 3.41 7.52 -9.05
C GLY A 345 4.60 8.41 -8.67
N ARG A 346 4.57 9.02 -7.48
CA ARG A 346 5.70 9.81 -6.96
C ARG A 346 6.95 8.96 -6.76
N ALA A 347 6.83 7.74 -6.20
CA ALA A 347 7.97 6.83 -6.07
C ALA A 347 8.54 6.38 -7.42
N LEU A 348 7.69 6.13 -8.42
CA LEU A 348 8.12 5.77 -9.77
C LEU A 348 8.83 6.94 -10.46
N ALA A 349 8.29 8.16 -10.34
CA ALA A 349 8.94 9.38 -10.80
C ALA A 349 10.29 9.63 -10.13
N MET A 350 10.38 9.34 -8.83
CA MET A 350 11.64 9.42 -8.09
C MET A 350 12.68 8.42 -8.60
N SER A 351 12.25 7.18 -8.80
CA SER A 351 13.07 6.11 -9.37
C SER A 351 13.59 6.46 -10.76
N ALA A 352 12.74 6.99 -11.63
CA ALA A 352 13.11 7.42 -12.98
C ALA A 352 14.08 8.61 -12.98
N THR A 353 13.82 9.63 -12.15
CA THR A 353 14.66 10.84 -12.06
C THR A 353 16.06 10.52 -11.50
N GLN A 354 16.11 9.68 -10.48
CA GLN A 354 17.37 9.34 -9.79
C GLN A 354 18.09 8.14 -10.42
N ASP A 355 17.49 7.51 -11.44
CA ASP A 355 17.93 6.27 -12.09
C ASP A 355 18.31 5.15 -11.10
N ILE A 356 17.41 4.88 -10.16
CA ILE A 356 17.56 3.81 -9.16
C ILE A 356 16.31 2.95 -9.11
N HIS A 357 16.45 1.69 -8.72
CA HIS A 357 15.32 0.79 -8.56
C HIS A 357 14.31 1.35 -7.53
N PRO A 358 12.98 1.27 -7.75
CA PRO A 358 12.01 1.89 -6.84
C PRO A 358 12.12 1.40 -5.39
N LEU A 359 12.41 0.11 -5.16
CA LEU A 359 12.60 -0.44 -3.80
C LEU A 359 13.93 -0.05 -3.15
N GLU A 360 14.85 0.58 -3.89
CA GLU A 360 16.12 1.11 -3.38
C GLU A 360 16.02 2.57 -2.93
N LEU A 361 14.89 3.25 -3.18
CA LEU A 361 14.65 4.60 -2.68
C LEU A 361 14.75 4.60 -1.15
N LYS A 362 15.55 5.52 -0.58
CA LYS A 362 15.75 5.60 0.88
C LYS A 362 14.44 5.88 1.63
N GLU A 363 13.48 6.50 0.96
CA GLU A 363 12.13 6.81 1.45
C GLU A 363 11.27 5.55 1.64
N VAL A 364 11.60 4.43 0.97
CA VAL A 364 10.80 3.20 1.00
C VAL A 364 11.57 1.99 1.52
N LYS A 365 12.88 1.89 1.25
CA LYS A 365 13.66 0.67 1.49
C LYS A 365 13.54 0.18 2.94
N TYR A 366 13.64 1.09 3.90
CA TYR A 366 13.76 0.77 5.33
C TYR A 366 12.46 0.92 6.15
N ILE A 367 11.37 1.37 5.53
CA ILE A 367 10.07 1.48 6.20
C ILE A 367 9.38 0.11 6.29
N TRP A 368 8.51 -0.02 7.29
CA TRP A 368 7.80 -1.26 7.59
C TRP A 368 6.74 -1.57 6.53
N GLY A 369 6.76 -2.77 5.98
CA GLY A 369 5.77 -3.23 4.99
C GLY A 369 4.60 -4.02 5.55
N ASP A 370 4.61 -4.31 6.86
CA ASP A 370 3.61 -5.15 7.55
C ASP A 370 3.35 -6.48 6.80
N PHE A 371 4.46 -7.10 6.42
CA PHE A 371 4.47 -8.35 5.68
C PHE A 371 4.09 -9.52 6.58
N LEU A 372 3.18 -10.36 6.09
CA LEU A 372 2.83 -11.62 6.73
C LEU A 372 3.75 -12.76 6.26
N PRO A 373 3.98 -13.78 7.09
CA PRO A 373 4.70 -14.98 6.66
C PRO A 373 4.01 -15.64 5.46
N THR A 374 4.81 -16.14 4.51
CA THR A 374 4.31 -16.80 3.28
C THR A 374 3.32 -17.93 3.57
N SER A 375 3.53 -18.68 4.67
CA SER A 375 2.62 -19.75 5.10
C SER A 375 1.21 -19.27 5.46
N SER A 376 1.06 -18.04 5.95
CA SER A 376 -0.24 -17.44 6.31
C SER A 376 -1.03 -16.98 5.08
N ASN A 377 -0.33 -16.78 3.97
CA ASN A 377 -0.88 -16.30 2.70
C ASN A 377 -1.14 -17.42 1.68
N ALA A 378 -0.62 -18.63 1.92
CA ALA A 378 -0.68 -19.74 0.99
C ALA A 378 -2.10 -20.27 0.84
N VAL A 379 -2.54 -20.49 -0.41
CA VAL A 379 -3.81 -21.14 -0.70
C VAL A 379 -3.70 -22.62 -0.29
N PRO A 380 -4.52 -23.12 0.63
CA PRO A 380 -4.42 -24.50 1.04
C PRO A 380 -4.87 -25.44 -0.08
N TYR A 381 -4.06 -26.47 -0.37
CA TYR A 381 -4.38 -27.47 -1.39
C TYR A 381 -5.37 -28.55 -0.92
N SER A 382 -5.74 -28.56 0.37
CA SER A 382 -6.56 -29.59 0.98
C SER A 382 -7.99 -29.12 1.30
N PRO A 383 -9.03 -29.93 1.01
CA PRO A 383 -10.40 -29.68 1.46
C PRO A 383 -10.57 -29.67 2.99
N GLN A 384 -9.61 -30.21 3.74
CA GLN A 384 -9.59 -30.23 5.21
C GLN A 384 -8.67 -29.14 5.81
N ALA A 385 -8.15 -28.25 4.97
CA ALA A 385 -7.29 -27.18 5.43
C ALA A 385 -8.01 -26.24 6.41
N GLY A 386 -7.19 -25.57 7.23
CA GLY A 386 -7.63 -24.55 8.18
C GLY A 386 -8.30 -23.33 7.52
N PRO A 387 -8.46 -22.23 8.26
CA PRO A 387 -9.13 -21.03 7.75
C PRO A 387 -8.50 -20.53 6.44
N PRO A 388 -9.26 -19.83 5.59
CA PRO A 388 -8.80 -19.33 4.30
C PRO A 388 -7.56 -18.42 4.44
N PRO A 389 -6.81 -18.21 3.34
CA PRO A 389 -5.64 -17.33 3.33
C PRO A 389 -5.94 -15.96 3.94
N VAL A 390 -4.99 -15.45 4.74
CA VAL A 390 -5.11 -14.12 5.35
C VAL A 390 -4.48 -13.10 4.41
N TRP A 391 -5.24 -12.68 3.41
CA TRP A 391 -4.82 -11.62 2.48
C TRP A 391 -5.19 -10.25 3.04
N THR A 392 -4.24 -9.33 3.05
CA THR A 392 -4.38 -8.02 3.73
C THR A 392 -3.97 -6.84 2.87
N LEU A 393 -3.37 -7.04 1.69
CA LEU A 393 -3.04 -5.95 0.78
C LEU A 393 -4.26 -5.59 -0.07
N PRO A 394 -4.81 -4.38 0.00
CA PRO A 394 -5.91 -3.95 -0.85
C PRO A 394 -5.49 -3.91 -2.31
N PHE A 395 -6.37 -4.38 -3.18
CA PHE A 395 -6.08 -4.55 -4.59
C PHE A 395 -7.30 -4.20 -5.46
N SER A 396 -7.07 -3.45 -6.52
CA SER A 396 -8.01 -3.37 -7.64
C SER A 396 -7.28 -3.37 -8.96
N PHE A 397 -7.95 -3.80 -10.03
CA PHE A 397 -7.38 -3.74 -11.37
C PHE A 397 -6.94 -2.31 -11.74
N ARG A 398 -7.76 -1.31 -11.38
CA ARG A 398 -7.44 0.11 -11.62
C ARG A 398 -6.23 0.60 -10.83
N ALA A 399 -6.19 0.37 -9.52
CA ALA A 399 -5.15 0.96 -8.67
C ALA A 399 -3.82 0.21 -8.75
N ASN A 400 -3.84 -1.10 -9.00
CA ASN A 400 -2.62 -1.91 -8.95
C ASN A 400 -2.07 -2.27 -10.33
N ILE A 401 -2.91 -2.30 -11.39
CA ILE A 401 -2.47 -2.69 -12.73
C ILE A 401 -2.54 -1.49 -13.69
N THR A 402 -3.71 -0.99 -14.07
CA THR A 402 -3.78 0.02 -15.15
C THR A 402 -3.27 1.38 -14.72
N GLY A 403 -3.64 1.88 -13.56
CA GLY A 403 -3.18 3.19 -13.06
C GLY A 403 -1.66 3.34 -13.04
N PRO A 404 -0.90 2.38 -12.47
CA PRO A 404 0.56 2.43 -12.51
C PRO A 404 1.15 2.34 -13.93
N LEU A 405 0.55 1.54 -14.82
CA LEU A 405 1.00 1.45 -16.22
C LEU A 405 0.75 2.76 -16.96
N ASP A 406 -0.44 3.34 -16.86
CA ASP A 406 -0.77 4.65 -17.43
C ASP A 406 0.20 5.73 -16.93
N MET A 407 0.59 5.69 -15.65
CA MET A 407 1.55 6.63 -15.07
C MET A 407 2.94 6.49 -15.69
N LEU A 408 3.41 5.27 -15.89
CA LEU A 408 4.69 4.98 -16.52
C LEU A 408 4.69 5.41 -17.99
N GLU A 409 3.62 5.12 -18.74
CA GLU A 409 3.46 5.56 -20.13
C GLU A 409 3.47 7.09 -20.23
N LYS A 410 2.77 7.81 -19.34
CA LYS A 410 2.86 9.28 -19.27
C LYS A 410 4.27 9.78 -18.93
N MET A 411 5.06 9.01 -18.18
CA MET A 411 6.47 9.30 -17.92
C MET A 411 7.39 8.90 -19.09
N GLU A 412 6.84 8.43 -20.21
CA GLU A 412 7.57 7.91 -21.37
C GLU A 412 8.47 6.72 -21.00
N ILE A 413 8.00 5.87 -20.10
CA ILE A 413 8.69 4.65 -19.66
C ILE A 413 8.03 3.44 -20.34
N ASP A 414 8.85 2.65 -21.01
CA ASP A 414 8.41 1.40 -21.65
C ASP A 414 8.03 0.35 -20.59
N VAL A 415 6.73 0.06 -20.51
CA VAL A 415 6.13 -0.85 -19.53
C VAL A 415 6.44 -2.34 -19.76
N PHE A 416 7.07 -2.68 -20.89
CA PHE A 416 7.51 -4.02 -21.25
C PHE A 416 9.02 -4.20 -21.04
N ALA A 417 9.82 -3.23 -21.49
CA ALA A 417 11.28 -3.32 -21.43
C ALA A 417 11.86 -3.13 -20.02
N GLU A 418 11.20 -2.36 -19.16
CA GLU A 418 11.69 -1.98 -17.82
C GLU A 418 11.10 -2.84 -16.69
N LEU A 419 10.76 -4.11 -16.97
CA LEU A 419 10.21 -5.05 -15.97
C LEU A 419 11.09 -5.20 -14.73
N ASP A 420 12.41 -5.07 -14.84
CA ASP A 420 13.31 -5.17 -13.69
C ASP A 420 13.08 -4.05 -12.66
N LYS A 421 12.55 -2.90 -13.08
CA LYS A 421 12.21 -1.75 -12.22
C LYS A 421 10.70 -1.63 -11.98
N TYR A 422 9.86 -2.07 -12.93
CA TYR A 422 8.42 -1.77 -12.95
C TYR A 422 7.52 -3.01 -13.13
N ASP A 423 7.90 -4.15 -12.55
CA ASP A 423 7.04 -5.33 -12.42
C ASP A 423 5.92 -5.13 -11.37
N LEU A 424 4.81 -5.87 -11.48
CA LEU A 424 3.64 -5.68 -10.61
C LEU A 424 3.94 -6.01 -9.13
N TRP A 425 4.82 -6.99 -8.86
CA TRP A 425 5.20 -7.32 -7.49
C TRP A 425 5.96 -6.17 -6.81
N ILE A 426 6.64 -5.30 -7.58
CA ILE A 426 7.31 -4.10 -7.07
C ILE A 426 6.27 -3.09 -6.62
N PHE A 427 5.21 -2.87 -7.42
CA PHE A 427 4.10 -1.99 -7.05
C PHE A 427 3.41 -2.47 -5.79
N ASN A 428 3.11 -3.77 -5.69
CA ASN A 428 2.48 -4.36 -4.51
C ASN A 428 3.38 -4.28 -3.26
N THR A 429 4.70 -4.39 -3.42
CA THR A 429 5.67 -4.19 -2.33
C THR A 429 5.68 -2.73 -1.87
N LEU A 430 5.67 -1.77 -2.79
CA LEU A 430 5.57 -0.34 -2.49
C LEU A 430 4.25 0.00 -1.79
N TYR A 431 3.11 -0.50 -2.29
CA TYR A 431 1.80 -0.32 -1.64
C TYR A 431 1.77 -0.89 -0.23
N SER A 432 2.37 -2.07 -0.01
CA SER A 432 2.50 -2.67 1.31
C SER A 432 3.26 -1.76 2.27
N LYS A 433 4.32 -1.11 1.80
CA LYS A 433 5.10 -0.16 2.58
C LYS A 433 4.34 1.14 2.84
N PHE A 434 3.68 1.73 1.85
CA PHE A 434 2.93 2.99 2.03
C PHE A 434 1.79 2.85 3.02
N ARG A 435 0.98 1.79 2.92
CA ARG A 435 -0.21 1.62 3.78
C ARG A 435 0.11 1.45 5.26
N GLY A 436 1.34 1.01 5.59
CA GLY A 436 1.80 0.88 6.97
C GLY A 436 2.35 2.17 7.58
N THR A 437 2.78 3.14 6.76
CA THR A 437 3.60 4.27 7.25
C THR A 437 3.21 5.64 6.72
N ALA A 438 2.39 5.74 5.67
CA ALA A 438 1.98 7.01 5.11
C ALA A 438 1.04 7.75 6.08
N SER A 439 1.29 9.04 6.26
CA SER A 439 0.40 9.94 6.99
C SER A 439 -0.48 10.70 6.00
N ALA A 440 -1.74 10.94 6.37
CA ALA A 440 -2.70 11.69 5.54
C ALA A 440 -3.21 12.94 6.27
N ARG A 441 -3.26 14.07 5.56
CA ARG A 441 -3.85 15.33 6.01
C ARG A 441 -5.23 15.43 5.37
N VAL A 442 -6.23 15.73 6.18
CA VAL A 442 -7.59 15.97 5.70
C VAL A 442 -7.81 17.46 5.46
N ASN A 443 -8.54 17.78 4.40
CA ASN A 443 -8.94 19.12 4.07
C ASN A 443 -9.95 19.60 5.12
N LYS A 444 -9.73 20.79 5.67
CA LYS A 444 -10.57 21.32 6.76
C LYS A 444 -11.98 21.73 6.29
N LEU A 445 -12.18 21.95 4.99
CA LEU A 445 -13.42 22.43 4.41
C LEU A 445 -14.40 21.28 4.09
N ASP A 446 -13.90 20.16 3.55
CA ASP A 446 -14.75 19.03 3.15
C ASP A 446 -14.45 17.72 3.90
N GLY A 447 -13.42 17.70 4.76
CA GLY A 447 -13.02 16.54 5.56
C GLY A 447 -12.33 15.43 4.78
N ARG A 448 -12.05 15.59 3.48
CA ARG A 448 -11.44 14.54 2.66
C ARG A 448 -9.93 14.52 2.80
N PRO A 449 -9.28 13.34 2.71
CA PRO A 449 -7.83 13.26 2.56
C PRO A 449 -7.35 14.06 1.34
N GLU A 450 -6.47 15.03 1.56
CA GLU A 450 -5.95 15.93 0.51
C GLU A 450 -4.45 15.80 0.26
N VAL A 451 -3.67 15.39 1.27
CA VAL A 451 -2.23 15.20 1.17
C VAL A 451 -1.88 13.87 1.80
N ALA A 452 -1.00 13.12 1.16
CA ALA A 452 -0.38 11.93 1.73
C ALA A 452 1.14 12.06 1.64
N ALA A 453 1.85 11.62 2.68
CA ALA A 453 3.30 11.66 2.72
C ALA A 453 3.88 10.47 3.48
N VAL A 454 5.09 10.05 3.09
CA VAL A 454 5.89 9.06 3.83
C VAL A 454 7.05 9.77 4.49
N HIS A 455 7.16 9.65 5.82
CA HIS A 455 8.21 10.24 6.65
C HIS A 455 9.08 9.13 7.24
N PRO A 456 10.11 8.63 6.49
CA PRO A 456 10.83 7.41 6.84
C PRO A 456 11.59 7.49 8.18
N LEU A 457 11.98 8.68 8.63
CA LEU A 457 12.70 8.84 9.90
C LEU A 457 11.75 9.16 11.06
N TRP A 458 10.69 9.94 10.83
CA TRP A 458 9.64 10.16 11.81
C TRP A 458 8.94 8.86 12.22
N CYS A 459 8.69 7.94 11.28
CA CYS A 459 8.01 6.67 11.58
C CYS A 459 8.85 5.68 12.41
N LEU A 460 10.09 6.04 12.78
CA LEU A 460 10.90 5.28 13.74
C LEU A 460 10.48 5.54 15.20
N ALA A 461 9.78 6.63 15.47
CA ALA A 461 9.28 6.93 16.81
C ALA A 461 7.99 6.13 17.08
N ASN A 462 8.07 5.15 17.99
CA ASN A 462 6.98 4.24 18.32
C ASN A 462 5.83 4.93 19.06
N HIS A 463 4.67 4.28 19.08
CA HIS A 463 3.46 4.80 19.69
C HIS A 463 3.39 4.63 21.23
N ASP A 464 2.99 5.68 21.92
CA ASP A 464 2.42 5.65 23.27
C ASP A 464 1.20 6.58 23.36
N CYS A 465 0.22 6.24 24.20
CA CYS A 465 -0.91 7.13 24.47
C CYS A 465 -0.58 8.22 25.52
N ASP A 466 0.58 8.14 26.20
CA ASP A 466 1.20 9.22 26.96
C ASP A 466 2.59 9.55 26.39
N PRO A 467 2.63 10.09 25.15
CA PRO A 467 3.86 10.32 24.40
C PRO A 467 4.75 11.36 25.11
N ASN A 468 6.07 11.27 24.92
CA ASN A 468 7.01 12.29 25.40
C ASN A 468 7.29 13.39 24.37
N VAL A 469 6.88 13.16 23.12
CA VAL A 469 6.90 14.13 22.03
C VAL A 469 5.50 14.41 21.51
N GLN A 470 5.38 15.48 20.75
CA GLN A 470 4.24 15.81 19.92
C GLN A 470 4.74 16.27 18.56
N TRP A 471 3.85 16.30 17.59
CA TRP A 471 4.21 16.66 16.23
C TRP A 471 3.14 17.53 15.59
N GLU A 472 3.58 18.27 14.58
CA GLU A 472 2.70 18.89 13.61
C GLU A 472 3.13 18.47 12.23
N TRP A 473 2.14 18.33 11.36
CA TRP A 473 2.38 18.20 9.95
C TRP A 473 1.56 19.26 9.22
N GLY A 474 2.23 20.37 8.95
CA GLY A 474 1.80 21.36 8.00
C GLY A 474 3.05 21.76 7.26
N MET A 475 3.20 21.36 6.01
CA MET A 475 4.33 21.71 5.12
C MET A 475 5.57 20.82 5.31
N ARG A 476 6.02 20.59 6.55
CA ARG A 476 7.15 19.69 6.89
C ARG A 476 6.80 18.89 8.14
N MET A 477 7.39 17.70 8.29
CA MET A 477 7.18 16.90 9.49
C MET A 477 8.08 17.41 10.61
N LYS A 478 7.49 17.84 11.72
CA LYS A 478 8.22 18.35 12.88
C LYS A 478 7.77 17.64 14.13
N LEU A 479 8.73 17.08 14.86
CA LEU A 479 8.57 16.42 16.15
C LEU A 479 9.29 17.25 17.21
N TRP A 480 8.67 17.51 18.36
CA TRP A 480 9.30 18.20 19.48
C TRP A 480 8.86 17.62 20.82
N ALA A 481 9.71 17.77 21.84
CA ALA A 481 9.42 17.29 23.19
C ALA A 481 8.25 18.07 23.78
N ARG A 482 7.32 17.37 24.44
CA ARG A 482 6.18 18.01 25.08
C ARG A 482 6.63 18.93 26.22
N GLY A 483 5.94 20.05 26.37
CA GLY A 483 6.08 20.93 27.53
C GLY A 483 5.44 20.34 28.79
N GLU A 484 4.46 19.45 28.64
CA GLU A 484 3.72 18.80 29.73
C GLU A 484 3.38 17.33 29.36
N ARG A 485 3.54 16.41 30.32
CA ARG A 485 3.18 14.98 30.20
C ARG A 485 1.76 14.75 30.74
N ILE A 486 1.03 13.81 30.15
CA ILE A 486 -0.38 13.54 30.52
C ILE A 486 -0.45 12.92 31.91
N ASP A 487 0.53 12.10 32.27
CA ASP A 487 0.59 11.45 33.58
C ASP A 487 1.29 12.29 34.68
N GLY A 488 1.73 13.51 34.35
CA GLY A 488 2.40 14.43 35.26
C GLY A 488 3.90 14.16 35.48
N ARG A 489 4.53 13.24 34.74
CA ARG A 489 5.99 13.12 34.70
C ARG A 489 6.67 14.41 34.22
N SER A 490 7.94 14.58 34.56
CA SER A 490 8.74 15.71 34.08
C SER A 490 8.78 15.75 32.54
N PRO A 491 8.61 16.94 31.93
CA PRO A 491 8.69 17.10 30.48
C PRO A 491 10.13 17.01 29.96
N GLY A 492 10.27 16.94 28.63
CA GLY A 492 11.55 16.63 27.98
C GLY A 492 11.77 15.14 27.79
N VAL A 493 12.92 14.79 27.25
CA VAL A 493 13.35 13.38 27.04
C VAL A 493 14.78 13.23 27.55
N ALA A 494 14.99 12.28 28.46
CA ALA A 494 16.31 12.03 29.02
C ALA A 494 17.20 11.24 28.04
N LYS A 495 18.51 11.42 28.13
CA LYS A 495 19.47 10.59 27.40
C LYS A 495 19.21 9.10 27.64
N GLY A 496 19.07 8.35 26.54
CA GLY A 496 18.80 6.92 26.51
C GLY A 496 17.32 6.55 26.58
N GLU A 497 16.42 7.51 26.80
CA GLU A 497 14.97 7.28 26.73
C GLU A 497 14.51 7.16 25.26
N GLU A 498 13.51 6.31 25.02
CA GLU A 498 12.86 6.18 23.71
C GLU A 498 11.98 7.40 23.44
N ILE A 499 12.00 7.89 22.21
CA ILE A 499 11.13 8.94 21.70
C ILE A 499 9.78 8.29 21.36
N MET A 500 8.79 8.54 22.20
CA MET A 500 7.45 7.96 22.09
C MET A 500 6.49 8.98 21.51
N ASN A 501 6.01 8.68 20.30
CA ASN A 501 5.04 9.46 19.53
C ASN A 501 3.59 8.96 19.73
N HIS A 502 2.60 9.60 19.11
CA HIS A 502 1.21 9.14 19.10
C HIS A 502 0.65 9.04 17.67
N TYR A 503 -0.17 8.01 17.42
CA TYR A 503 -0.74 7.67 16.10
C TYR A 503 -2.28 7.80 16.09
N CYS A 504 -2.84 8.22 17.22
CA CYS A 504 -4.25 8.51 17.40
C CYS A 504 -4.39 9.87 18.10
N ASP A 505 -5.61 10.36 18.16
CA ASP A 505 -5.96 11.46 19.06
C ASP A 505 -5.89 10.94 20.52
N ILE A 506 -5.01 11.54 21.31
CA ILE A 506 -4.71 11.12 22.69
C ILE A 506 -5.70 11.66 23.72
N GLU A 507 -6.60 12.56 23.30
CA GLU A 507 -7.69 13.10 24.13
C GLU A 507 -8.90 12.16 24.17
N LEU A 508 -8.99 11.21 23.23
CA LEU A 508 -10.10 10.25 23.18
C LEU A 508 -10.05 9.25 24.35
N PRO A 509 -11.21 8.65 24.73
CA PRO A 509 -11.28 7.52 25.66
C PRO A 509 -10.48 6.30 25.18
N VAL A 510 -10.10 5.40 26.09
CA VAL A 510 -9.18 4.29 25.78
C VAL A 510 -9.73 3.33 24.73
N GLN A 511 -11.03 3.05 24.73
CA GLN A 511 -11.65 2.19 23.72
C GLN A 511 -11.53 2.83 22.32
N GLU A 512 -11.91 4.09 22.19
CA GLU A 512 -11.84 4.83 20.93
C GLU A 512 -10.40 4.97 20.43
N ARG A 513 -9.43 5.25 21.33
CA ARG A 513 -8.00 5.27 20.95
C ARG A 513 -7.51 3.93 20.40
N ARG A 514 -7.92 2.83 21.04
CA ARG A 514 -7.52 1.47 20.63
C ARG A 514 -8.14 1.10 19.30
N GLU A 515 -9.41 1.40 19.09
CA GLU A 515 -10.11 1.16 17.82
C GLU A 515 -9.48 1.97 16.69
N TRP A 516 -9.18 3.25 16.93
CA TRP A 516 -8.51 4.13 15.97
C TRP A 516 -7.10 3.64 15.60
N ALA A 517 -6.27 3.35 16.60
CA ALA A 517 -4.88 2.97 16.37
C ALA A 517 -4.71 1.52 15.88
N LYS A 518 -5.76 0.69 15.95
CA LYS A 518 -5.68 -0.76 15.64
C LYS A 518 -5.08 -1.02 14.27
N GLY A 519 -5.50 -0.27 13.25
CA GLY A 519 -5.01 -0.44 11.88
C GLY A 519 -3.50 -0.20 11.77
N SER A 520 -3.03 0.94 12.27
CA SER A 520 -1.60 1.31 12.20
C SER A 520 -0.70 0.48 13.11
N LEU A 521 -1.21 -0.03 14.24
CA LEU A 521 -0.44 -0.82 15.19
C LEU A 521 -0.49 -2.34 14.90
N GLY A 522 -1.43 -2.80 14.07
CA GLY A 522 -1.72 -4.23 13.90
C GLY A 522 -2.48 -4.85 15.08
N GLY A 523 -3.04 -4.04 15.98
CA GLY A 523 -3.83 -4.49 17.13
C GLY A 523 -4.00 -3.41 18.21
N TYR A 524 -4.61 -3.76 19.34
CA TYR A 524 -4.87 -2.78 20.41
C TYR A 524 -3.62 -2.36 21.16
N CYS A 525 -3.50 -1.05 21.41
CA CYS A 525 -2.40 -0.47 22.18
C CYS A 525 -2.33 -1.02 23.62
N MET A 526 -1.12 -1.44 24.02
CA MET A 526 -0.80 -2.04 25.31
C MET A 526 0.11 -1.16 26.19
N CYS A 527 0.20 0.15 25.90
CA CYS A 527 0.92 1.09 26.78
C CYS A 527 0.34 1.13 28.20
N ASP A 528 1.11 1.66 29.15
CA ASP A 528 0.69 1.72 30.56
C ASP A 528 -0.58 2.56 30.77
N ARG A 529 -0.75 3.64 30.00
CA ARG A 529 -1.98 4.46 30.03
C ARG A 529 -3.20 3.65 29.62
N CYS A 530 -3.15 2.98 28.47
CA CYS A 530 -4.25 2.15 27.98
C CYS A 530 -4.60 1.00 28.92
N ARG A 531 -3.60 0.32 29.49
CA ARG A 531 -3.85 -0.76 30.45
C ARG A 531 -4.54 -0.27 31.73
N ARG A 532 -4.10 0.87 32.29
CA ARG A 532 -4.76 1.47 33.47
C ARG A 532 -6.18 1.93 33.18
N GLU A 533 -6.39 2.64 32.06
CA GLU A 533 -7.70 3.20 31.72
C GLU A 533 -8.71 2.10 31.40
N ALA A 534 -8.32 1.09 30.63
CA ALA A 534 -9.21 -0.03 30.30
C ALA A 534 -9.62 -0.82 31.55
N LYS A 535 -8.66 -1.10 32.46
CA LYS A 535 -8.96 -1.76 33.74
C LYS A 535 -9.96 -0.95 34.58
N LYS A 536 -9.86 0.38 34.59
CA LYS A 536 -10.81 1.24 35.30
C LYS A 536 -12.21 1.18 34.66
N GLU A 537 -12.30 1.20 33.34
CA GLU A 537 -13.59 1.07 32.63
C GLU A 537 -14.25 -0.29 32.91
N GLU A 538 -13.47 -1.38 32.94
CA GLU A 538 -13.94 -2.71 33.32
C GLU A 538 -14.43 -2.77 34.78
N GLU A 539 -13.68 -2.18 35.72
CA GLU A 539 -14.08 -2.10 37.13
C GLU A 539 -15.36 -1.27 37.31
N VAL A 540 -15.54 -0.18 36.56
CA VAL A 540 -16.78 0.63 36.60
C VAL A 540 -17.96 -0.14 36.02
N ALA A 541 -17.77 -0.83 34.89
CA ALA A 541 -18.79 -1.67 34.27
C ALA A 541 -19.21 -2.85 35.18
N ALA A 542 -18.25 -3.49 35.84
CA ALA A 542 -18.50 -4.59 36.78
C ALA A 542 -19.23 -4.14 38.05
N ASN A 543 -19.03 -2.89 38.49
CA ASN A 543 -19.65 -2.34 39.70
C ASN A 543 -21.03 -1.70 39.48
N GLY A 544 -21.59 -1.74 38.26
CA GLY A 544 -22.98 -1.38 37.97
C GLY A 544 -23.35 0.09 38.24
N VAL A 545 -22.38 1.01 38.18
CA VAL A 545 -22.65 2.44 38.33
C VAL A 545 -23.20 2.98 37.01
N ASP A 546 -24.43 3.52 37.06
CA ASP A 546 -25.15 4.09 35.93
C ASP A 546 -24.32 5.17 35.20
N MET A 547 -23.93 4.87 33.95
CA MET A 547 -23.13 5.71 33.05
C MET A 547 -23.72 7.11 32.85
N ALA A 548 -25.01 7.31 33.13
CA ALA A 548 -25.68 8.61 33.04
C ALA A 548 -25.16 9.64 34.07
N ALA A 549 -24.62 9.20 35.22
CA ALA A 549 -24.20 10.13 36.29
C ALA A 549 -22.79 10.72 36.10
N MET A 550 -21.91 10.06 35.34
CA MET A 550 -20.51 10.51 35.17
C MET A 550 -20.32 11.48 33.99
N VAL A 551 -21.12 11.35 32.93
CA VAL A 551 -21.11 12.27 31.77
C VAL A 551 -21.51 13.70 32.16
N SER A 552 -22.24 13.86 33.28
CA SER A 552 -22.63 15.16 33.83
C SER A 552 -21.48 15.95 34.50
N MET A 553 -20.31 15.35 34.75
CA MET A 553 -19.19 16.05 35.39
C MET A 553 -18.10 16.52 34.43
N VAL A 554 -18.17 16.16 33.14
CA VAL A 554 -17.16 16.53 32.12
C VAL A 554 -17.72 17.46 31.03
N ASN A 555 -19.04 17.53 30.84
CA ASN A 555 -19.63 18.39 29.82
C ASN A 555 -19.92 19.80 30.33
N GLY A 556 -18.84 20.56 30.43
CA GLY A 556 -18.84 22.00 30.60
C GLY A 556 -17.98 22.71 29.57
N MET A 557 -17.94 22.28 28.30
CA MET A 557 -17.63 23.13 27.13
C MET A 557 -17.69 22.40 25.77
N SER A 558 -18.40 23.04 24.84
CA SER A 558 -18.27 23.01 23.38
C SER A 558 -19.08 22.03 22.53
N MET A 559 -19.81 22.64 21.58
CA MET A 559 -20.60 22.06 20.51
C MET A 559 -19.69 21.48 19.41
N VAL A 560 -19.52 20.16 19.35
CA VAL A 560 -18.95 19.47 18.16
C VAL A 560 -19.57 18.06 18.06
N HIS A 561 -20.79 17.94 17.55
CA HIS A 561 -21.47 16.63 17.43
C HIS A 561 -22.07 16.32 16.05
N GLU A 562 -21.85 17.16 15.04
CA GLU A 562 -22.41 16.91 13.69
C GLU A 562 -21.42 16.37 12.65
N ILE A 563 -20.13 16.21 12.97
CA ILE A 563 -19.12 15.68 12.02
C ILE A 563 -18.87 14.16 12.21
N SER A 564 -19.23 13.60 13.37
CA SER A 564 -19.00 12.17 13.69
C SER A 564 -19.80 11.21 12.80
N LYS A 565 -20.96 11.62 12.27
CA LYS A 565 -21.82 10.78 11.43
C LYS A 565 -21.26 10.53 10.02
N ALA A 566 -20.34 11.35 9.54
CA ALA A 566 -19.74 11.16 8.21
C ALA A 566 -18.73 9.99 8.19
N HIS A 567 -18.05 9.71 9.32
CA HIS A 567 -17.12 8.59 9.44
C HIS A 567 -17.81 7.23 9.58
N GLU A 568 -18.98 7.17 10.22
CA GLU A 568 -19.79 5.94 10.33
C GLU A 568 -20.26 5.41 8.96
N MET A 569 -20.42 6.28 7.95
CA MET A 569 -20.85 5.87 6.62
C MET A 569 -19.70 5.39 5.71
N ALA A 570 -18.44 5.74 6.02
CA ALA A 570 -17.27 5.28 5.26
C ALA A 570 -16.67 3.98 5.82
N ALA A 571 -16.82 3.71 7.12
CA ALA A 571 -16.30 2.51 7.77
C ALA A 571 -17.21 1.27 7.67
N ASN A 572 -18.51 1.44 7.39
CA ASN A 572 -19.50 0.36 7.49
C ASN A 572 -19.79 -0.46 6.21
N GLU A 573 -19.04 -0.28 5.13
CA GLU A 573 -19.26 -1.05 3.89
C GLU A 573 -18.04 -1.84 3.39
N GLN A 574 -17.06 -2.15 4.26
CA GLN A 574 -16.03 -3.14 3.93
C GLN A 574 -16.30 -4.49 4.63
N PRO A 575 -16.26 -5.64 3.91
CA PRO A 575 -16.56 -6.93 4.51
C PRO A 575 -15.55 -7.42 5.56
N ASN A 576 -14.45 -6.69 5.81
CA ASN A 576 -13.51 -6.94 6.91
C ASN A 576 -13.08 -5.58 7.50
N GLY A 577 -13.64 -5.22 8.66
CA GLY A 577 -13.56 -3.87 9.26
C GLY A 577 -12.17 -3.41 9.72
N VAL A 578 -11.33 -2.97 8.78
CA VAL A 578 -10.17 -2.11 9.06
C VAL A 578 -10.42 -0.76 8.38
N PRO A 579 -10.62 0.34 9.12
CA PRO A 579 -10.70 1.67 8.51
C PRO A 579 -9.36 1.99 7.83
N GLU A 580 -9.36 2.18 6.50
CA GLU A 580 -8.15 2.40 5.69
C GLU A 580 -7.62 3.84 5.69
N VAL A 581 -8.19 4.74 6.48
CA VAL A 581 -7.77 6.15 6.53
C VAL A 581 -7.58 6.59 7.97
N ASN A 582 -6.36 6.42 8.48
CA ASN A 582 -5.95 6.96 9.79
C ASN A 582 -5.55 8.44 9.63
N GLY A 583 -6.53 9.30 9.33
CA GLY A 583 -6.33 10.75 9.32
C GLY A 583 -6.39 11.32 10.74
N ILE A 584 -5.26 11.63 11.36
CA ILE A 584 -5.24 12.20 12.71
C ILE A 584 -5.89 13.58 12.69
N ARG A 585 -6.93 13.77 13.50
CA ARG A 585 -7.57 15.07 13.70
C ARG A 585 -6.54 15.98 14.38
N GLN A 586 -6.00 16.95 13.64
CA GLN A 586 -5.12 17.96 14.23
C GLN A 586 -5.94 18.85 15.16
N ILE A 587 -5.68 18.75 16.47
CA ILE A 587 -6.14 19.72 17.46
C ILE A 587 -5.16 20.89 17.41
N THR A 588 -5.63 22.06 16.99
CA THR A 588 -4.92 23.33 17.16
C THR A 588 -4.93 23.77 18.61
#